data_AF-A0A4R1R9X5-F1
#
_entry.id   AF-A0A4R1R9X5-F1
#
_cell.length_a   1.000
_cell.length_b   1.000
_cell.length_c   1.000
_cell.angle_alpha   90.00
_cell.angle_beta   90.00
_cell.angle_gamma   90.00
#
_symmetry.space_group_name_H-M   'P 1'
#
loop_
_entity.id
_entity.type
_entity.pdbx_description
1 polymer ?
#
loop_
_entity_poly.entity_id
_entity_poly.type
_entity_poly.pdbx_seq_one_letter_code
_entity_poly.pdbx_strand_id
1 'polypeptide(L)'
;MNQDKWNEINFLLSENIKTDISENDFEKNVIQALRVLDWKEYSGDIDIRPSFQFGAANRIMPDFVIKSATNQKLFVIEIKQPSIPLTSSFQQQLFSYMRHLKLEYGILIGQSIQIFYDGNLAKQEDPILLETIRFEKNNKKGETFVELFKKENYNVESLKNFTIEALEKINKKQDFKELTKKIVSDNYIEKLTELIKQDFISEYDGELIDSVLKEIDINIYKKSDFIETDLTSTNFNPTQREIRRKKTGVISSIKKLITTQPKSQEEILDELVKLFPDRHKDSMRNTVRAQLGGPNQPVRIEKERNFTLIVTIGNDNIKKYSISSPSYTNSILPIELNPSNELDFKKKLLKTKRAYITTFYANGTNEKKPWNANRFSETSGVLGNLRSRPEFRNGEWQDRGIIRVYVSIEN
;
A
#
# COMPACT_ATOMS: atom_id res chain seq x y z
N MET A 1 4.85 21.75 -28.07
CA MET A 1 3.58 22.50 -27.99
C MET A 1 2.74 22.09 -26.79
N ASN A 2 2.22 20.86 -26.68
CA ASN A 2 1.47 20.43 -25.47
C ASN A 2 2.38 20.34 -24.23
N GLN A 3 3.60 19.83 -24.41
CA GLN A 3 4.59 19.79 -23.35
C GLN A 3 4.94 21.18 -22.78
N ASP A 4 5.04 22.19 -23.65
CA ASP A 4 5.36 23.57 -23.25
C ASP A 4 4.20 24.19 -22.47
N LYS A 5 2.96 24.00 -22.96
CA LYS A 5 1.73 24.38 -22.24
C LYS A 5 1.63 23.70 -20.88
N TRP A 6 1.98 22.42 -20.77
CA TRP A 6 2.03 21.74 -19.47
C TRP A 6 3.07 22.37 -18.55
N ASN A 7 4.28 22.64 -19.07
CA ASN A 7 5.34 23.25 -18.27
C ASN A 7 4.95 24.65 -17.76
N GLU A 8 4.18 25.41 -18.55
CA GLU A 8 3.59 26.68 -18.13
C GLU A 8 2.52 26.49 -17.04
N ILE A 9 1.61 25.53 -17.19
CA ILE A 9 0.62 25.18 -16.15
C ILE A 9 1.34 24.75 -14.85
N ASN A 10 2.37 23.92 -14.95
CA ASN A 10 3.19 23.49 -13.83
C ASN A 10 3.86 24.69 -13.15
N PHE A 11 4.38 25.64 -13.92
CA PHE A 11 4.95 26.87 -13.38
C PHE A 11 3.90 27.69 -12.62
N LEU A 12 2.73 27.91 -13.22
CA LEU A 12 1.66 28.72 -12.64
C LEU A 12 1.06 28.11 -11.36
N LEU A 13 0.91 26.78 -11.31
CA LEU A 13 0.21 26.09 -10.23
C LEU A 13 1.13 25.52 -9.15
N SER A 14 2.45 25.57 -9.34
CA SER A 14 3.42 24.99 -8.39
C SER A 14 4.68 25.84 -8.21
N GLU A 15 5.42 26.17 -9.28
CA GLU A 15 6.73 26.84 -9.14
C GLU A 15 6.63 28.32 -8.77
N ASN A 16 5.57 29.00 -9.23
CA ASN A 16 5.37 30.44 -9.06
C ASN A 16 4.48 30.80 -7.86
N ILE A 17 4.13 29.82 -7.03
CA ILE A 17 3.25 30.02 -5.87
C ILE A 17 4.02 29.88 -4.56
N LYS A 18 3.57 30.63 -3.55
CA LYS A 18 4.08 30.45 -2.18
C LYS A 18 3.42 29.23 -1.54
N THR A 19 4.12 28.56 -0.64
CA THR A 19 3.61 27.39 0.08
C THR A 19 2.37 27.68 0.93
N ASP A 20 2.17 28.93 1.35
CA ASP A 20 1.07 29.41 2.18
C ASP A 20 0.04 30.24 1.39
N ILE A 21 0.01 30.11 0.05
CA ILE A 21 -0.92 30.85 -0.80
C ILE A 21 -2.38 30.59 -0.39
N SER A 22 -3.16 31.65 -0.29
CA SER A 22 -4.60 31.56 0.00
C SER A 22 -5.36 30.91 -1.17
N GLU A 23 -6.50 30.28 -0.90
CA GLU A 23 -7.34 29.68 -1.95
C GLU A 23 -7.79 30.72 -2.99
N ASN A 24 -8.11 31.95 -2.55
CA ASN A 24 -8.48 33.06 -3.43
C ASN A 24 -7.33 33.52 -4.35
N ASP A 25 -6.08 33.53 -3.86
CA ASP A 25 -4.94 33.88 -4.71
C ASP A 25 -4.53 32.71 -5.61
N PHE A 26 -4.72 31.47 -5.14
CA PHE A 26 -4.55 30.28 -5.95
C PHE A 26 -5.57 30.22 -7.10
N GLU A 27 -6.81 30.65 -6.87
CA GLU A 27 -7.86 30.80 -7.90
C GLU A 27 -7.36 31.61 -9.10
N LYS A 28 -6.65 32.73 -8.86
CA LYS A 28 -6.08 33.57 -9.93
C LYS A 28 -5.06 32.81 -10.77
N ASN A 29 -4.24 31.97 -10.16
CA ASN A 29 -3.28 31.12 -10.87
C ASN A 29 -3.99 30.03 -11.68
N VAL A 30 -5.07 29.45 -11.15
CA VAL A 30 -5.91 28.49 -11.87
C VAL A 30 -6.57 29.14 -13.08
N ILE A 31 -7.06 30.38 -12.97
CA ILE A 31 -7.58 31.14 -14.11
C ILE A 31 -6.49 31.35 -15.18
N GLN A 32 -5.25 31.65 -14.78
CA GLN A 32 -4.14 31.75 -15.75
C GLN A 32 -3.84 30.40 -16.41
N ALA A 33 -3.80 29.31 -15.65
CA ALA A 33 -3.60 27.97 -16.20
C ALA A 33 -4.72 27.57 -17.19
N LEU A 34 -5.97 27.94 -16.91
CA LEU A 34 -7.09 27.73 -17.84
C LEU A 34 -6.94 28.55 -19.13
N ARG A 35 -6.36 29.75 -19.07
CA ARG A 35 -6.03 30.54 -20.27
C ARG A 35 -4.97 29.87 -21.13
N VAL A 36 -4.01 29.16 -20.55
CA VAL A 36 -3.03 28.36 -21.31
C VAL A 36 -3.72 27.25 -22.11
N LEU A 37 -4.83 26.71 -21.59
CA LEU A 37 -5.71 25.76 -22.27
C LEU A 37 -6.73 26.41 -23.23
N ASP A 38 -6.62 27.73 -23.45
CA ASP A 38 -7.47 28.55 -24.30
C ASP A 38 -8.92 28.75 -23.79
N TRP A 39 -9.20 28.44 -22.52
CA TRP A 39 -10.46 28.77 -21.86
C TRP A 39 -10.43 30.20 -21.32
N LYS A 40 -11.42 31.01 -21.68
CA LYS A 40 -11.40 32.46 -21.42
C LYS A 40 -12.73 32.94 -20.83
N GLU A 41 -12.65 33.62 -19.70
CA GLU A 41 -13.81 34.22 -19.01
C GLU A 41 -14.55 35.22 -19.91
N TYR A 42 -13.83 36.12 -20.61
CA TYR A 42 -14.46 37.12 -21.49
C TYR A 42 -15.22 36.49 -22.67
N SER A 43 -14.86 35.27 -23.06
CA SER A 43 -15.54 34.51 -24.12
C SER A 43 -16.76 33.74 -23.60
N GLY A 44 -17.03 33.81 -22.29
CA GLY A 44 -18.12 33.08 -21.64
C GLY A 44 -17.82 31.60 -21.40
N ASP A 45 -16.57 31.17 -21.60
CA ASP A 45 -16.21 29.75 -21.49
C ASP A 45 -16.06 29.28 -20.04
N ILE A 46 -15.92 30.21 -19.10
CA ILE A 46 -15.66 29.95 -17.68
C ILE A 46 -16.70 30.72 -16.87
N ASP A 47 -17.52 30.02 -16.10
CA ASP A 47 -18.29 30.62 -15.02
C ASP A 47 -17.48 30.48 -13.72
N ILE A 48 -17.09 31.61 -13.11
CA ILE A 48 -16.37 31.65 -11.83
C ILE A 48 -17.39 31.74 -10.70
N ARG A 49 -17.31 30.80 -9.76
CA ARG A 49 -18.19 30.69 -8.59
C ARG A 49 -19.70 30.79 -8.90
N PRO A 50 -20.22 30.11 -9.94
CA PRO A 50 -21.63 30.20 -10.30
C PRO A 50 -22.50 29.61 -9.20
N SER A 51 -23.57 30.30 -8.84
CA SER A 51 -24.48 29.84 -7.80
C SER A 51 -25.72 29.18 -8.41
N PHE A 52 -25.88 27.87 -8.23
CA PHE A 52 -27.04 27.12 -8.72
C PHE A 52 -27.99 26.78 -7.57
N GLN A 53 -29.28 27.01 -7.79
CA GLN A 53 -30.30 26.64 -6.81
C GLN A 53 -30.52 25.12 -6.81
N PHE A 54 -30.60 24.55 -5.62
CA PHE A 54 -30.93 23.15 -5.39
C PHE A 54 -32.05 23.06 -4.34
N GLY A 55 -33.23 22.62 -4.79
CA GLY A 55 -34.44 22.66 -3.95
C GLY A 55 -34.87 24.10 -3.60
N ALA A 56 -35.72 24.24 -2.59
CA ALA A 56 -36.33 25.52 -2.25
C ALA A 56 -35.34 26.55 -1.69
N ALA A 57 -34.38 26.11 -0.85
CA ALA A 57 -33.51 27.01 -0.09
C ALA A 57 -32.00 26.77 -0.27
N ASN A 58 -31.57 25.63 -0.82
CA ASN A 58 -30.14 25.32 -0.90
C ASN A 58 -29.54 25.83 -2.20
N ARG A 59 -28.25 26.15 -2.17
CA ARG A 59 -27.47 26.50 -3.35
C ARG A 59 -26.15 25.76 -3.36
N ILE A 60 -25.69 25.39 -4.54
CA ILE A 60 -24.35 24.89 -4.76
C ILE A 60 -23.54 25.95 -5.51
N MET A 61 -22.26 26.03 -5.19
CA MET A 61 -21.35 27.05 -5.72
C MET A 61 -19.98 26.40 -5.95
N PRO A 62 -19.79 25.71 -7.09
CA PRO A 62 -18.47 25.23 -7.48
C PRO A 62 -17.54 26.40 -7.80
N ASP A 63 -16.23 26.19 -7.72
CA ASP A 63 -15.26 27.25 -8.03
C ASP A 63 -15.28 27.62 -9.52
N PHE A 64 -15.31 26.63 -10.42
CA PHE A 64 -15.43 26.88 -11.86
C PHE A 64 -16.34 25.89 -12.56
N VAL A 65 -17.11 26.38 -13.53
CA VAL A 65 -17.79 25.54 -14.53
C VAL A 65 -17.30 25.93 -15.91
N ILE A 66 -16.75 24.97 -16.64
CA ILE A 66 -16.27 25.17 -18.01
C ILE A 66 -17.40 24.86 -18.99
N LYS A 67 -17.56 25.71 -20.00
CA LYS A 67 -18.64 25.64 -20.98
C LYS A 67 -18.10 25.66 -22.41
N SER A 68 -18.84 25.01 -23.31
CA SER A 68 -18.62 25.12 -24.74
C SER A 68 -19.03 26.51 -25.26
N ALA A 69 -18.65 26.81 -26.51
CA ALA A 69 -19.16 27.98 -27.23
C ALA A 69 -20.70 27.97 -27.38
N THR A 70 -21.34 26.80 -27.29
CA THR A 70 -22.80 26.64 -27.29
C THR A 70 -23.43 26.73 -25.90
N ASN A 71 -22.67 27.16 -24.89
CA ASN A 71 -23.08 27.30 -23.48
C ASN A 71 -23.47 25.96 -22.81
N GLN A 72 -23.04 24.83 -23.38
CA GLN A 72 -23.17 23.52 -22.74
C GLN A 72 -22.07 23.37 -21.69
N LYS A 73 -22.44 22.97 -20.47
CA LYS A 73 -21.49 22.69 -19.39
C LYS A 73 -20.70 21.41 -19.73
N LEU A 74 -19.38 21.49 -19.67
CA LEU A 74 -18.45 20.44 -20.10
C LEU A 74 -17.89 19.67 -18.91
N PHE A 75 -17.32 20.38 -17.95
CA PHE A 75 -16.77 19.84 -16.72
C PHE A 75 -16.73 20.90 -15.62
N VAL A 76 -16.61 20.45 -14.37
CA VAL A 76 -16.56 21.32 -13.18
C VAL A 76 -15.19 21.20 -12.53
N ILE A 77 -14.70 22.30 -11.96
CA ILE A 77 -13.42 22.34 -11.24
C ILE A 77 -13.68 22.81 -9.81
N GLU A 78 -13.11 22.08 -8.87
CA GLU A 78 -12.96 22.49 -7.47
C GLU A 78 -11.47 22.73 -7.19
N ILE A 79 -11.16 23.79 -6.46
CA ILE A 79 -9.79 24.11 -6.08
C ILE A 79 -9.60 24.02 -4.57
N LYS A 80 -8.39 23.68 -4.14
CA LYS A 80 -7.98 23.71 -2.74
C LYS A 80 -6.58 24.27 -2.63
N GLN A 81 -6.25 24.78 -1.44
CA GLN A 81 -4.90 25.28 -1.18
C GLN A 81 -3.84 24.19 -1.46
N PRO A 82 -2.78 24.50 -2.21
CA PRO A 82 -1.75 23.52 -2.59
C PRO A 82 -1.01 22.85 -1.42
N SER A 83 -0.93 23.52 -0.27
CA SER A 83 -0.32 22.99 0.95
C SER A 83 -1.20 22.01 1.72
N ILE A 84 -2.48 21.90 1.37
CA ILE A 84 -3.42 21.00 2.03
C ILE A 84 -3.52 19.71 1.20
N PRO A 85 -3.29 18.52 1.80
CA PRO A 85 -3.50 17.26 1.13
C PRO A 85 -4.95 17.12 0.64
N LEU A 86 -5.13 16.61 -0.59
CA LEU A 86 -6.45 16.33 -1.13
C LEU A 86 -7.08 15.15 -0.37
N THR A 87 -8.17 15.41 0.36
CA THR A 87 -8.89 14.43 1.18
C THR A 87 -10.21 14.01 0.54
N SER A 88 -10.80 12.93 1.06
CA SER A 88 -12.11 12.45 0.62
C SER A 88 -13.23 13.48 0.81
N SER A 89 -13.13 14.41 1.78
CA SER A 89 -14.16 15.45 1.95
C SER A 89 -14.19 16.43 0.78
N PHE A 90 -13.02 16.81 0.25
CA PHE A 90 -12.94 17.69 -0.93
C PHE A 90 -13.43 16.97 -2.19
N GLN A 91 -13.16 15.67 -2.31
CA GLN A 91 -13.69 14.85 -3.39
C GLN A 91 -15.22 14.79 -3.34
N GLN A 92 -15.81 14.56 -2.17
CA GLN A 92 -17.27 14.52 -2.01
C GLN A 92 -17.94 15.87 -2.35
N GLN A 93 -17.28 16.99 -2.08
CA GLN A 93 -17.74 18.31 -2.50
C GLN A 93 -17.80 18.41 -4.03
N LEU A 94 -16.71 18.03 -4.73
CA LEU A 94 -16.67 17.97 -6.19
C LEU A 94 -17.74 17.02 -6.76
N PHE A 95 -17.91 15.84 -6.16
CA PHE A 95 -18.89 14.83 -6.60
C PHE A 95 -20.32 15.35 -6.51
N SER A 96 -20.62 16.13 -5.46
CA SER A 96 -21.90 16.82 -5.35
C SER A 96 -22.12 17.72 -6.57
N TYR A 97 -21.13 18.55 -6.94
CA TYR A 97 -21.29 19.42 -8.10
C TYR A 97 -21.45 18.65 -9.42
N MET A 98 -20.66 17.60 -9.63
CA MET A 98 -20.76 16.74 -10.82
C MET A 98 -22.18 16.19 -10.98
N ARG A 99 -22.74 15.57 -9.94
CA ARG A 99 -24.07 14.95 -9.95
C ARG A 99 -25.19 15.98 -10.16
N HIS A 100 -25.14 17.11 -9.45
CA HIS A 100 -26.16 18.15 -9.57
C HIS A 100 -26.16 18.82 -10.94
N LEU A 101 -24.98 18.99 -11.54
CA LEU A 101 -24.82 19.57 -12.87
C LEU A 101 -24.93 18.53 -14.00
N LYS A 102 -25.06 17.24 -13.66
CA LYS A 102 -25.07 16.10 -14.59
C LYS A 102 -23.83 16.10 -15.50
N LEU A 103 -22.67 16.37 -14.91
CA LEU A 103 -21.39 16.41 -15.61
C LEU A 103 -20.64 15.11 -15.38
N GLU A 104 -20.19 14.49 -16.47
CA GLU A 104 -19.42 13.25 -16.40
C GLU A 104 -18.01 13.47 -15.86
N TYR A 105 -17.43 14.67 -16.00
CA TYR A 105 -16.05 14.95 -15.60
C TYR A 105 -15.96 16.06 -14.57
N GLY A 106 -15.13 15.82 -13.56
CA GLY A 106 -14.79 16.79 -12.52
C GLY A 106 -13.29 16.80 -12.26
N ILE A 107 -12.74 17.97 -11.96
CA ILE A 107 -11.30 18.16 -11.74
C ILE A 107 -11.11 18.79 -10.37
N LEU A 108 -10.27 18.16 -9.54
CA LEU A 108 -9.84 18.73 -8.25
C LEU A 108 -8.39 19.20 -8.38
N ILE A 109 -8.15 20.49 -8.15
CA ILE A 109 -6.81 21.11 -8.26
C ILE A 109 -6.37 21.58 -6.87
N GLY A 110 -5.25 21.05 -6.38
CA GLY A 110 -4.63 21.51 -5.13
C GLY A 110 -3.16 21.14 -5.11
N GLN A 111 -2.75 20.20 -4.24
CA GLN A 111 -1.38 19.66 -4.25
C GLN A 111 -1.02 18.94 -5.57
N SER A 112 -2.03 18.47 -6.28
CA SER A 112 -1.96 17.80 -7.58
C SER A 112 -3.25 18.04 -8.34
N ILE A 113 -3.31 17.67 -9.62
CA ILE A 113 -4.57 17.62 -10.39
C ILE A 113 -5.12 16.20 -10.31
N GLN A 114 -6.38 16.06 -9.87
CA GLN A 114 -7.12 14.79 -9.89
C GLN A 114 -8.30 14.88 -10.86
N ILE A 115 -8.43 13.89 -11.74
CA ILE A 115 -9.52 13.82 -12.73
C ILE A 115 -10.49 12.72 -12.31
N PHE A 116 -11.77 13.06 -12.18
CA PHE A 116 -12.83 12.14 -11.80
C PHE A 116 -13.84 11.97 -12.92
N TYR A 117 -14.43 10.77 -12.96
CA TYR A 117 -15.47 10.39 -13.91
C TYR A 117 -16.73 9.85 -13.21
N ASP A 118 -17.88 10.40 -13.57
CA ASP A 118 -19.23 10.02 -13.09
C ASP A 118 -20.18 9.89 -14.27
N GLY A 119 -19.93 8.88 -15.12
CA GLY A 119 -20.76 8.58 -16.27
C GLY A 119 -21.11 7.11 -16.37
N ASN A 120 -21.79 6.75 -17.45
CA ASN A 120 -22.37 5.41 -17.65
C ASN A 120 -21.36 4.26 -17.74
N LEU A 121 -20.06 4.55 -17.91
CA LEU A 121 -19.01 3.53 -17.88
C LEU A 121 -18.62 3.12 -16.45
N ALA A 122 -19.01 3.90 -15.43
CA ALA A 122 -18.74 3.58 -14.04
C ALA A 122 -19.69 2.46 -13.55
N LYS A 123 -19.12 1.41 -12.97
CA LYS A 123 -19.88 0.29 -12.37
C LYS A 123 -20.17 0.47 -10.87
N GLN A 124 -19.73 1.59 -10.31
CA GLN A 124 -19.84 1.90 -8.88
C GLN A 124 -20.64 3.19 -8.68
N GLU A 125 -21.21 3.36 -7.48
CA GLU A 125 -22.07 4.52 -7.17
C GLU A 125 -21.30 5.84 -7.11
N ASP A 126 -20.04 5.80 -6.66
CA ASP A 126 -19.20 7.01 -6.52
C ASP A 126 -18.33 7.27 -7.75
N PRO A 127 -18.08 8.56 -8.10
CA PRO A 127 -17.20 8.93 -9.18
C PRO A 127 -15.81 8.28 -9.05
N ILE A 128 -15.26 7.83 -10.18
CA ILE A 128 -14.00 7.09 -10.26
C ILE A 128 -12.86 8.07 -10.49
N LEU A 129 -11.79 7.99 -9.68
CA LEU A 129 -10.53 8.68 -9.94
C LEU A 129 -9.83 8.04 -11.16
N LEU A 130 -9.80 8.75 -12.29
CA LEU A 130 -9.14 8.28 -13.51
C LEU A 130 -7.63 8.52 -13.46
N GLU A 131 -7.19 9.69 -12.98
CA GLU A 131 -5.78 10.03 -12.99
C GLU A 131 -5.42 11.06 -11.89
N THR A 132 -4.19 10.94 -11.37
CA THR A 132 -3.56 11.94 -10.50
C THR A 132 -2.26 12.42 -11.15
N ILE A 133 -2.17 13.74 -11.36
CA ILE A 133 -1.08 14.41 -12.06
C ILE A 133 -0.31 15.28 -11.06
N ARG A 134 0.95 14.93 -10.83
CA ARG A 134 1.87 15.71 -10.02
C ARG A 134 2.45 16.87 -10.83
N PHE A 135 2.66 18.00 -10.17
CA PHE A 135 3.32 19.15 -10.75
C PHE A 135 4.83 18.92 -10.85
N GLU A 136 5.24 18.43 -12.01
CA GLU A 136 6.64 18.17 -12.37
C GLU A 136 6.83 18.62 -13.83
N LYS A 137 7.98 19.24 -14.13
CA LYS A 137 8.34 19.56 -15.53
C LYS A 137 8.40 18.28 -16.35
N ASN A 138 7.96 18.35 -17.61
CA ASN A 138 7.99 17.23 -18.54
C ASN A 138 7.18 16.00 -18.09
N ASN A 139 6.14 16.20 -17.27
CA ASN A 139 5.24 15.14 -16.86
C ASN A 139 4.33 14.71 -18.03
N LYS A 140 4.47 13.45 -18.45
CA LYS A 140 3.67 12.87 -19.55
C LYS A 140 2.17 12.87 -19.28
N LYS A 141 1.74 12.65 -18.04
CA LYS A 141 0.31 12.74 -17.67
C LYS A 141 -0.21 14.16 -17.80
N GLY A 142 0.64 15.14 -17.50
CA GLY A 142 0.34 16.55 -17.68
C GLY A 142 0.25 16.95 -19.15
N GLU A 143 1.11 16.40 -20.01
CA GLU A 143 1.00 16.56 -21.47
C GLU A 143 -0.33 15.99 -21.99
N THR A 144 -0.71 14.78 -21.58
CA THR A 144 -2.03 14.18 -21.91
C THR A 144 -3.19 15.01 -21.39
N PHE A 145 -3.08 15.60 -20.20
CA PHE A 145 -4.11 16.50 -19.67
C PHE A 145 -4.29 17.73 -20.56
N VAL A 146 -3.21 18.35 -21.02
CA VAL A 146 -3.28 19.47 -21.96
C VAL A 146 -3.97 19.03 -23.25
N GLU A 147 -3.63 17.87 -23.78
CA GLU A 147 -4.23 17.34 -25.01
C GLU A 147 -5.75 17.14 -24.87
N LEU A 148 -6.21 16.57 -23.76
CA LEU A 148 -7.62 16.28 -23.50
C LEU A 148 -8.46 17.52 -23.15
N PHE A 149 -7.88 18.45 -22.38
CA PHE A 149 -8.61 19.57 -21.80
C PHE A 149 -8.33 20.92 -22.47
N LYS A 150 -7.47 21.00 -23.50
CA LYS A 150 -7.32 22.22 -24.32
C LYS A 150 -8.59 22.44 -25.15
N LYS A 151 -9.11 23.67 -25.17
CA LYS A 151 -10.36 24.05 -25.85
C LYS A 151 -10.48 23.56 -27.29
N GLU A 152 -9.42 23.73 -28.09
CA GLU A 152 -9.39 23.33 -29.52
C GLU A 152 -9.56 21.83 -29.73
N ASN A 153 -8.97 21.03 -28.84
CA ASN A 153 -8.96 19.57 -28.95
C ASN A 153 -10.04 18.93 -28.07
N TYR A 154 -10.76 19.71 -27.27
CA TYR A 154 -11.73 19.19 -26.33
C TYR A 154 -12.87 18.50 -27.10
N ASN A 155 -12.91 17.17 -26.99
CA ASN A 155 -13.94 16.37 -27.62
C ASN A 155 -14.31 15.18 -26.75
N VAL A 156 -15.60 14.84 -26.77
CA VAL A 156 -16.19 13.79 -25.91
C VAL A 156 -15.60 12.42 -26.23
N GLU A 157 -15.27 12.14 -27.48
CA GLU A 157 -14.76 10.84 -27.91
C GLU A 157 -13.35 10.56 -27.38
N SER A 158 -12.46 11.55 -27.39
CA SER A 158 -11.10 11.42 -26.84
C SER A 158 -11.12 11.24 -25.33
N LEU A 159 -11.99 11.98 -24.62
CA LEU A 159 -12.21 11.78 -23.19
C LEU A 159 -12.81 10.41 -22.88
N LYS A 160 -13.73 9.92 -23.71
CA LYS A 160 -14.31 8.58 -23.57
C LYS A 160 -13.24 7.50 -23.77
N ASN A 161 -12.39 7.61 -24.79
CA ASN A 161 -11.30 6.67 -25.03
C ASN A 161 -10.30 6.68 -23.86
N PHE A 162 -9.88 7.87 -23.40
CA PHE A 162 -9.07 8.02 -22.20
C PHE A 162 -9.72 7.35 -20.97
N THR A 163 -11.03 7.53 -20.79
CA THR A 163 -11.79 6.93 -19.69
C THR A 163 -11.82 5.41 -19.80
N ILE A 164 -12.08 4.85 -20.98
CA ILE A 164 -12.07 3.40 -21.21
C ILE A 164 -10.68 2.84 -20.86
N GLU A 165 -9.60 3.44 -21.37
CA GLU A 165 -8.24 2.98 -21.07
C GLU A 165 -7.90 3.08 -19.58
N ALA A 166 -8.34 4.15 -18.90
CA ALA A 166 -8.14 4.32 -17.46
C ALA A 166 -8.92 3.26 -16.67
N LEU A 167 -10.19 3.01 -17.03
CA LEU A 167 -11.03 2.01 -16.40
C LEU A 167 -10.51 0.59 -16.65
N GLU A 168 -10.00 0.28 -17.83
CA GLU A 168 -9.35 -1.01 -18.11
C GLU A 168 -8.14 -1.24 -17.22
N LYS A 169 -7.29 -0.22 -17.03
CA LYS A 169 -6.13 -0.30 -16.12
C LYS A 169 -6.57 -0.50 -14.67
N ILE A 170 -7.61 0.20 -14.23
CA ILE A 170 -8.18 0.09 -12.87
C ILE A 170 -8.78 -1.31 -12.66
N ASN A 171 -9.65 -1.73 -13.57
CA ASN A 171 -10.32 -3.04 -13.54
C ASN A 171 -9.30 -4.16 -13.60
N LYS A 172 -8.32 -4.12 -14.52
CA LYS A 172 -7.27 -5.14 -14.60
C LYS A 172 -6.49 -5.26 -13.28
N LYS A 173 -6.23 -4.15 -12.59
CA LYS A 173 -5.57 -4.16 -11.27
C LYS A 173 -6.48 -4.73 -10.19
N GLN A 174 -7.78 -4.46 -10.24
CA GLN A 174 -8.77 -5.04 -9.33
C GLN A 174 -8.98 -6.53 -9.61
N ASP A 175 -9.26 -6.91 -10.85
CA ASP A 175 -9.38 -8.29 -11.33
C ASP A 175 -8.13 -9.09 -10.98
N PHE A 176 -6.94 -8.54 -11.18
CA PHE A 176 -5.69 -9.18 -10.75
C PHE A 176 -5.68 -9.43 -9.24
N LYS A 177 -6.06 -8.44 -8.42
CA LYS A 177 -6.12 -8.61 -6.96
C LYS A 177 -7.16 -9.65 -6.54
N GLU A 178 -8.35 -9.62 -7.15
CA GLU A 178 -9.45 -10.54 -6.85
C GLU A 178 -9.11 -11.97 -7.30
N LEU A 179 -8.58 -12.13 -8.50
CA LEU A 179 -8.13 -13.42 -9.02
C LEU A 179 -6.99 -13.99 -8.18
N THR A 180 -6.01 -13.16 -7.81
CA THR A 180 -4.93 -13.58 -6.92
C THR A 180 -5.49 -14.02 -5.56
N LYS A 181 -6.47 -13.29 -5.00
CA LYS A 181 -7.14 -13.67 -3.75
C LYS A 181 -7.87 -15.01 -3.87
N LYS A 182 -8.52 -15.26 -5.00
CA LYS A 182 -9.21 -16.53 -5.27
C LYS A 182 -8.21 -17.69 -5.39
N ILE A 183 -7.14 -17.53 -6.16
CA ILE A 183 -6.14 -18.59 -6.39
C ILE A 183 -5.37 -18.95 -5.12
N VAL A 184 -5.07 -17.96 -4.26
CA VAL A 184 -4.35 -18.17 -2.99
C VAL A 184 -5.29 -18.63 -1.87
N SER A 185 -6.59 -18.73 -2.10
CA SER A 185 -7.54 -19.15 -1.06
C SER A 185 -7.51 -20.66 -0.83
N ASP A 186 -7.76 -21.08 0.41
CA ASP A 186 -7.84 -22.50 0.81
C ASP A 186 -8.87 -23.28 -0.02
N ASN A 187 -9.98 -22.63 -0.39
CA ASN A 187 -11.01 -23.21 -1.26
C ASN A 187 -10.45 -23.61 -2.64
N TYR A 188 -9.46 -22.87 -3.17
CA TYR A 188 -8.82 -23.25 -4.41
C TYR A 188 -7.81 -24.38 -4.24
N ILE A 189 -7.21 -24.54 -3.05
CA ILE A 189 -6.37 -25.69 -2.70
C ILE A 189 -7.21 -26.96 -2.71
N GLU A 190 -8.41 -26.96 -2.13
CA GLU A 190 -9.33 -28.11 -2.19
C GLU A 190 -9.63 -28.51 -3.64
N LYS A 191 -9.94 -27.53 -4.48
CA LYS A 191 -10.17 -27.76 -5.92
C LYS A 191 -8.94 -28.29 -6.65
N LEU A 192 -7.73 -27.85 -6.26
CA LEU A 192 -6.49 -28.35 -6.82
C LEU A 192 -6.24 -29.81 -6.42
N THR A 193 -6.51 -30.17 -5.18
CA THR A 193 -6.42 -31.56 -4.69
C THR A 193 -7.39 -32.47 -5.44
N GLU A 194 -8.61 -32.02 -5.72
CA GLU A 194 -9.57 -32.75 -6.56
C GLU A 194 -9.05 -32.95 -7.99
N LEU A 195 -8.44 -31.93 -8.58
CA LEU A 195 -7.87 -32.02 -9.93
C LEU A 195 -6.70 -33.02 -9.98
N ILE A 196 -5.83 -33.02 -8.97
CA ILE A 196 -4.74 -34.01 -8.87
C ILE A 196 -5.33 -35.42 -8.76
N LYS A 197 -6.36 -35.62 -7.94
CA LYS A 197 -7.03 -36.91 -7.83
C LYS A 197 -7.63 -37.37 -9.16
N GLN A 198 -8.27 -36.47 -9.91
CA GLN A 198 -8.84 -36.76 -11.22
C GLN A 198 -7.79 -37.15 -12.26
N ASP A 199 -6.59 -36.55 -12.20
CA ASP A 199 -5.49 -36.83 -13.13
C ASP A 199 -4.98 -38.27 -13.00
N PHE A 200 -4.92 -38.79 -11.76
CA PHE A 200 -4.35 -40.11 -11.47
C PHE A 200 -5.37 -41.25 -11.35
N ILE A 201 -6.67 -40.95 -11.35
CA ILE A 201 -7.72 -41.97 -11.10
C ILE A 201 -7.84 -43.01 -12.22
N SER A 202 -7.28 -42.74 -13.40
CA SER A 202 -7.21 -43.67 -14.51
C SER A 202 -6.08 -44.72 -14.35
N GLU A 203 -5.07 -44.42 -13.53
CA GLU A 203 -3.86 -45.23 -13.36
C GLU A 203 -3.78 -45.90 -11.98
N TYR A 204 -4.34 -45.26 -10.94
CA TYR A 204 -4.28 -45.70 -9.56
C TYR A 204 -5.68 -45.74 -8.93
N ASP A 205 -5.88 -46.61 -7.94
CA ASP A 205 -7.12 -46.63 -7.19
C ASP A 205 -7.27 -45.40 -6.28
N GLY A 206 -8.52 -45.00 -6.03
CA GLY A 206 -8.82 -43.79 -5.28
C GLY A 206 -8.34 -43.80 -3.83
N GLU A 207 -8.25 -44.96 -3.18
CA GLU A 207 -7.82 -45.08 -1.78
C GLU A 207 -6.32 -44.86 -1.63
N LEU A 208 -5.53 -45.39 -2.56
CA LEU A 208 -4.10 -45.14 -2.66
C LEU A 208 -3.81 -43.66 -2.89
N ILE A 209 -4.53 -43.04 -3.85
CA ILE A 209 -4.39 -41.60 -4.14
C ILE A 209 -4.72 -40.75 -2.89
N ASP A 210 -5.81 -41.06 -2.18
CA ASP A 210 -6.19 -40.35 -0.96
C ASP A 210 -5.17 -40.52 0.17
N SER A 211 -4.55 -41.70 0.26
CA SER A 211 -3.51 -41.97 1.26
C SER A 211 -2.24 -41.18 0.97
N VAL A 212 -1.83 -41.11 -0.30
CA VAL A 212 -0.68 -40.31 -0.74
C VAL A 212 -0.94 -38.81 -0.52
N LEU A 213 -2.12 -38.31 -0.89
CA LEU A 213 -2.46 -36.89 -0.73
C LEU A 213 -2.53 -36.44 0.74
N LYS A 214 -2.77 -37.34 1.70
CA LYS A 214 -2.68 -37.04 3.14
C LYS A 214 -1.26 -36.83 3.63
N GLU A 215 -0.27 -37.39 2.94
CA GLU A 215 1.15 -37.23 3.28
C GLU A 215 1.81 -36.04 2.58
N ILE A 216 1.09 -35.38 1.66
CA ILE A 216 1.59 -34.26 0.87
C ILE A 216 0.93 -32.96 1.34
N ASP A 217 1.75 -31.94 1.58
CA ASP A 217 1.27 -30.59 1.87
C ASP A 217 1.21 -29.76 0.57
N ILE A 218 0.03 -29.26 0.22
CA ILE A 218 -0.23 -28.49 -1.00
C ILE A 218 -0.62 -27.08 -0.60
N ASN A 219 0.24 -26.12 -0.94
CA ASN A 219 -0.04 -24.72 -0.66
C ASN A 219 0.29 -23.84 -1.86
N ILE A 220 -0.49 -22.76 -2.02
CA ILE A 220 -0.29 -21.74 -3.04
C ILE A 220 -0.04 -20.42 -2.34
N TYR A 221 1.07 -19.77 -2.66
CA TYR A 221 1.44 -18.47 -2.09
C TYR A 221 1.79 -17.51 -3.21
N LYS A 222 1.74 -16.21 -2.94
CA LYS A 222 2.20 -15.24 -3.93
C LYS A 222 3.71 -15.28 -3.99
N LYS A 223 4.28 -15.03 -5.17
CA LYS A 223 5.72 -14.79 -5.31
C LYS A 223 6.19 -13.59 -4.49
N SER A 224 5.35 -12.58 -4.25
CA SER A 224 5.71 -11.50 -3.30
C SER A 224 5.96 -12.01 -1.87
N ASP A 225 5.44 -13.20 -1.56
CA ASP A 225 5.59 -13.85 -0.27
C ASP A 225 6.89 -14.68 -0.23
N PHE A 226 7.59 -14.81 -1.38
CA PHE A 226 8.91 -15.43 -1.55
C PHE A 226 9.84 -14.54 -2.38
N ILE A 227 10.74 -13.81 -1.73
CA ILE A 227 11.75 -13.02 -2.45
C ILE A 227 12.81 -13.96 -3.06
N GLU A 228 12.79 -14.10 -4.38
CA GLU A 228 13.98 -14.44 -5.17
C GLU A 228 15.00 -13.30 -4.99
N THR A 229 16.14 -13.60 -4.37
CA THR A 229 17.30 -12.70 -4.38
C THR A 229 17.96 -12.76 -5.75
N ASP A 230 17.50 -11.95 -6.69
CA ASP A 230 18.30 -11.61 -7.86
C ASP A 230 19.46 -10.70 -7.42
N LEU A 231 20.63 -11.33 -7.30
CA LEU A 231 21.92 -10.67 -7.19
C LEU A 231 22.24 -10.00 -8.52
N THR A 232 21.87 -8.73 -8.69
CA THR A 232 22.64 -7.83 -9.54
C THR A 232 23.31 -6.76 -8.69
N SER A 233 24.61 -6.96 -8.58
CA SER A 233 25.65 -6.03 -8.17
C SER A 233 25.30 -4.55 -8.34
N THR A 234 25.17 -3.85 -7.21
CA THR A 234 25.52 -2.43 -7.14
C THR A 234 26.42 -2.19 -5.94
N ASN A 235 27.61 -1.67 -6.24
CA ASN A 235 28.64 -1.25 -5.31
C ASN A 235 28.09 -0.23 -4.31
N PHE A 236 27.98 -0.64 -3.04
CA PHE A 236 27.96 0.31 -1.93
C PHE A 236 29.33 0.29 -1.27
N ASN A 237 30.11 1.34 -1.52
CA ASN A 237 31.27 1.70 -0.70
C ASN A 237 30.76 2.37 0.58
N PRO A 238 30.95 1.79 1.78
CA PRO A 238 30.68 2.50 3.01
C PRO A 238 31.88 3.41 3.31
N THR A 239 31.66 4.71 3.34
CA THR A 239 32.60 5.68 3.90
C THR A 239 32.98 5.30 5.34
N GLN A 240 34.27 5.43 5.65
CA GLN A 240 34.97 5.01 6.88
C GLN A 240 34.46 5.60 8.23
N ARG A 241 33.25 6.15 8.31
CA ARG A 241 32.71 6.78 9.53
C ARG A 241 31.75 5.94 10.37
N GLU A 242 31.30 4.77 9.91
CA GLU A 242 30.42 3.88 10.71
C GLU A 242 31.15 2.77 11.50
N ILE A 243 32.47 2.64 11.38
CA ILE A 243 33.24 1.53 12.01
C ILE A 243 33.43 1.70 13.54
N ARG A 244 32.87 2.75 14.17
CA ARG A 244 33.05 2.96 15.62
C ARG A 244 31.71 3.11 16.36
N ARG A 245 31.02 1.99 16.60
CA ARG A 245 30.48 1.52 17.92
C ARG A 245 29.33 0.51 17.79
N LYS A 246 29.70 -0.77 17.73
CA LYS A 246 29.15 -1.90 18.52
C LYS A 246 30.01 -3.10 18.12
N LYS A 247 30.82 -3.64 19.04
CA LYS A 247 31.53 -4.90 18.78
C LYS A 247 30.46 -5.98 18.59
N THR A 248 30.14 -6.32 17.34
CA THR A 248 29.27 -7.44 17.00
C THR A 248 29.93 -8.71 17.54
N GLY A 249 29.31 -9.33 18.55
CA GLY A 249 29.80 -10.58 19.11
C GLY A 249 29.64 -11.74 18.12
N VAL A 250 30.39 -12.83 18.31
CA VAL A 250 30.39 -14.02 17.44
C VAL A 250 28.97 -14.54 17.16
N ILE A 251 28.07 -14.52 18.15
CA ILE A 251 26.67 -14.96 18.02
C ILE A 251 25.87 -14.06 17.06
N SER A 252 26.02 -12.74 17.16
CA SER A 252 25.38 -11.79 16.25
C SER A 252 25.88 -11.95 14.81
N SER A 253 27.16 -12.27 14.64
CA SER A 253 27.74 -12.58 13.32
C SER A 253 27.21 -13.89 12.74
N ILE A 254 27.07 -14.95 13.56
CA ILE A 254 26.43 -16.21 13.15
C ILE A 254 25.02 -15.93 12.63
N LYS A 255 24.22 -15.19 13.39
CA LYS A 255 22.85 -14.81 13.00
C LYS A 255 22.83 -14.09 11.66
N LYS A 256 23.67 -13.08 11.48
CA LYS A 256 23.77 -12.32 10.22
C LYS A 256 24.12 -13.23 9.03
N LEU A 257 25.07 -14.15 9.19
CA LEU A 257 25.53 -15.04 8.12
C LEU A 257 24.43 -15.99 7.62
N ILE A 258 23.61 -16.52 8.52
CA ILE A 258 22.50 -17.42 8.18
C ILE A 258 21.21 -16.68 7.80
N THR A 259 21.11 -15.38 8.11
CA THR A 259 20.04 -14.51 7.57
C THR A 259 20.31 -14.17 6.10
N THR A 260 21.56 -13.97 5.70
CA THR A 260 21.89 -13.55 4.33
C THR A 260 21.70 -14.66 3.29
N GLN A 261 22.02 -15.90 3.64
CA GLN A 261 21.83 -17.07 2.78
C GLN A 261 21.90 -18.35 3.61
N PRO A 262 21.32 -19.47 3.16
CA PRO A 262 21.53 -20.77 3.79
C PRO A 262 23.01 -21.15 3.78
N LYS A 263 23.58 -21.49 4.94
CA LYS A 263 24.98 -21.91 5.08
C LYS A 263 25.11 -23.16 5.95
N SER A 264 26.11 -23.98 5.65
CA SER A 264 26.57 -25.07 6.51
C SER A 264 27.41 -24.55 7.68
N GLN A 265 27.64 -25.39 8.69
CA GLN A 265 28.46 -25.02 9.85
C GLN A 265 29.91 -24.67 9.47
N GLU A 266 30.48 -25.34 8.46
CA GLU A 266 31.87 -25.09 8.05
C GLU A 266 31.98 -23.77 7.27
N GLU A 267 31.01 -23.46 6.40
CA GLU A 267 30.93 -22.14 5.72
C GLU A 267 30.77 -20.99 6.71
N ILE A 268 30.01 -21.18 7.79
CA ILE A 268 29.87 -20.20 8.86
C ILE A 268 31.20 -20.06 9.62
N LEU A 269 31.87 -21.17 9.92
CA LEU A 269 33.15 -21.18 10.64
C LEU A 269 34.23 -20.43 9.86
N ASP A 270 34.35 -20.68 8.55
CA ASP A 270 35.36 -20.03 7.72
C ASP A 270 35.12 -18.51 7.60
N GLU A 271 33.86 -18.08 7.52
CA GLU A 271 33.51 -16.65 7.55
C GLU A 271 33.77 -16.00 8.92
N LEU A 272 33.52 -16.72 10.02
CA LEU A 272 33.84 -16.22 11.36
C LEU A 272 35.35 -16.08 11.60
N VAL A 273 36.16 -17.00 11.08
CA VAL A 273 37.63 -16.93 11.16
C VAL A 273 38.15 -15.67 10.46
N LYS A 274 37.56 -15.29 9.32
CA LYS A 274 37.89 -14.03 8.63
C LYS A 274 37.46 -12.80 9.44
N LEU A 275 36.30 -12.85 10.09
CA LEU A 275 35.75 -11.74 10.88
C LEU A 275 36.44 -11.55 12.24
N PHE A 276 37.01 -12.62 12.81
CA PHE A 276 37.66 -12.63 14.12
C PHE A 276 39.01 -13.37 14.06
N PRO A 277 40.02 -12.81 13.37
CA PRO A 277 41.31 -13.47 13.19
C PRO A 277 42.06 -13.70 14.51
N ASP A 278 41.77 -12.89 15.54
CA ASP A 278 42.38 -13.01 16.87
C ASP A 278 41.79 -14.16 17.72
N ARG A 279 40.83 -14.94 17.20
CA ARG A 279 40.18 -16.04 17.91
C ARG A 279 40.59 -17.40 17.35
N HIS A 280 40.76 -18.38 18.23
CA HIS A 280 41.11 -19.75 17.83
C HIS A 280 39.95 -20.43 17.08
N LYS A 281 40.25 -21.06 15.93
CA LYS A 281 39.25 -21.74 15.06
C LYS A 281 38.44 -22.78 15.83
N ASP A 282 39.08 -23.57 16.69
CA ASP A 282 38.38 -24.61 17.48
C ASP A 282 37.39 -24.04 18.50
N SER A 283 37.72 -22.91 19.14
CA SER A 283 36.78 -22.24 20.06
C SER A 283 35.55 -21.70 19.31
N MET A 284 35.74 -21.21 18.09
CA MET A 284 34.64 -20.76 17.22
C MET A 284 33.80 -21.94 16.73
N ARG A 285 34.42 -23.06 16.36
CA ARG A 285 33.71 -24.29 15.98
C ARG A 285 32.82 -24.80 17.11
N ASN A 286 33.31 -24.80 18.35
CA ASN A 286 32.51 -25.15 19.52
C ASN A 286 31.33 -24.19 19.74
N THR A 287 31.54 -22.89 19.47
CA THR A 287 30.47 -21.88 19.55
C THR A 287 29.40 -22.09 18.48
N VAL A 288 29.78 -22.37 17.23
CA VAL A 288 28.85 -22.66 16.13
C VAL A 288 28.02 -23.91 16.42
N ARG A 289 28.67 -25.00 16.86
CA ARG A 289 27.99 -26.25 17.25
C ARG A 289 27.02 -26.06 18.41
N ALA A 290 27.43 -25.29 19.43
CA ALA A 290 26.58 -25.01 20.58
C ALA A 290 25.34 -24.16 20.22
N GLN A 291 25.41 -23.34 19.17
CA GLN A 291 24.29 -22.48 18.75
C GLN A 291 23.37 -23.16 17.73
N LEU A 292 23.93 -23.87 16.75
CA LEU A 292 23.22 -24.47 15.62
C LEU A 292 23.00 -25.99 15.76
N GLY A 293 23.36 -26.55 16.92
CA GLY A 293 23.21 -27.97 17.23
C GLY A 293 24.31 -28.86 16.62
N GLY A 294 24.59 -29.98 17.27
CA GLY A 294 25.47 -31.04 16.77
C GLY A 294 24.66 -32.29 16.41
N PRO A 295 25.31 -33.42 16.05
CA PRO A 295 24.60 -34.69 15.82
C PRO A 295 23.72 -35.10 17.00
N ASN A 296 24.15 -34.80 18.24
CA ASN A 296 23.48 -35.14 19.50
C ASN A 296 23.24 -33.92 20.42
N GLN A 297 23.24 -32.68 19.89
CA GLN A 297 23.03 -31.47 20.71
C GLN A 297 21.88 -30.61 20.17
N PRO A 298 20.98 -30.12 21.04
CA PRO A 298 19.86 -29.28 20.62
C PRO A 298 20.35 -27.91 20.15
N VAL A 299 19.62 -27.33 19.20
CA VAL A 299 19.82 -25.95 18.72
C VAL A 299 19.53 -24.99 19.88
N ARG A 300 20.45 -24.05 20.14
CA ARG A 300 20.33 -23.10 21.26
C ARG A 300 19.97 -21.69 20.83
N ILE A 301 20.23 -21.37 19.56
CA ILE A 301 19.97 -20.04 18.99
C ILE A 301 18.47 -19.72 18.92
N GLU A 302 17.60 -20.74 18.83
CA GLU A 302 16.13 -20.61 18.85
C GLU A 302 15.57 -20.07 20.18
N LYS A 303 16.34 -20.05 21.27
CA LYS A 303 15.92 -19.43 22.53
C LYS A 303 15.97 -17.91 22.50
N GLU A 304 16.58 -17.32 21.48
CA GLU A 304 16.54 -15.88 21.24
C GLU A 304 15.23 -15.53 20.52
N ARG A 305 14.30 -14.88 21.23
CA ARG A 305 13.01 -14.43 20.69
C ARG A 305 13.24 -13.60 19.42
N ASN A 306 12.58 -13.96 18.31
CA ASN A 306 12.39 -13.21 17.04
C ASN A 306 12.83 -13.90 15.74
N PHE A 307 13.02 -15.22 15.70
CA PHE A 307 13.17 -15.91 14.42
C PHE A 307 12.90 -17.42 14.53
N THR A 308 12.56 -18.05 13.41
CA THR A 308 12.55 -19.51 13.29
C THR A 308 13.78 -19.95 12.51
N LEU A 309 14.56 -20.85 13.08
CA LEU A 309 15.67 -21.48 12.37
C LEU A 309 15.10 -22.56 11.44
N ILE A 310 15.42 -22.47 10.16
CA ILE A 310 15.11 -23.48 9.18
C ILE A 310 16.37 -24.31 8.97
N VAL A 311 16.25 -25.63 9.12
CA VAL A 311 17.31 -26.59 8.84
C VAL A 311 16.91 -27.41 7.63
N THR A 312 17.64 -27.26 6.53
CA THR A 312 17.47 -28.09 5.34
C THR A 312 18.61 -29.09 5.23
N ILE A 313 18.30 -30.32 4.84
CA ILE A 313 19.30 -31.37 4.58
C ILE A 313 19.45 -31.44 3.07
N GLY A 314 20.64 -31.11 2.56
CA GLY A 314 20.94 -31.22 1.13
C GLY A 314 21.07 -32.69 0.68
N ASN A 315 21.08 -32.92 -0.63
CA ASN A 315 21.29 -34.26 -1.23
C ASN A 315 22.65 -34.90 -0.84
N ASP A 316 23.58 -34.08 -0.34
CA ASP A 316 24.89 -34.44 0.20
C ASP A 316 24.85 -34.80 1.70
N ASN A 317 23.65 -34.86 2.30
CA ASN A 317 23.42 -35.07 3.73
C ASN A 317 23.99 -33.95 4.62
N ILE A 318 24.32 -32.79 4.04
CA ILE A 318 24.85 -31.62 4.76
C ILE A 318 23.68 -30.75 5.22
N LYS A 319 23.66 -30.43 6.52
CA LYS A 319 22.70 -29.50 7.11
C LYS A 319 23.06 -28.06 6.73
N LYS A 320 22.10 -27.35 6.14
CA LYS A 320 22.16 -25.92 5.89
C LYS A 320 21.17 -25.19 6.79
N TYR A 321 21.60 -24.05 7.29
CA TYR A 321 20.88 -23.26 8.28
C TYR A 321 20.49 -21.93 7.69
N SER A 322 19.21 -21.55 7.82
CA SER A 322 18.70 -20.23 7.47
C SER A 322 17.71 -19.73 8.52
N ILE A 323 17.42 -18.43 8.50
CA ILE A 323 16.45 -17.81 9.40
C ILE A 323 15.22 -17.39 8.58
N SER A 324 14.02 -17.76 9.02
CA SER A 324 12.82 -17.00 8.65
C SER A 324 12.61 -15.88 9.68
N SER A 325 12.76 -14.64 9.20
CA SER A 325 12.26 -13.45 9.89
C SER A 325 11.04 -12.99 9.10
N PRO A 326 9.92 -12.62 9.75
CA PRO A 326 8.82 -11.96 9.05
C PRO A 326 9.38 -10.67 8.42
N SER A 327 9.40 -10.60 7.10
CA SER A 327 9.75 -9.38 6.39
C SER A 327 8.58 -8.41 6.50
N TYR A 328 8.70 -7.42 7.38
CA TYR A 328 7.70 -6.37 7.49
C TYR A 328 7.82 -5.42 6.29
N THR A 329 7.06 -5.71 5.22
CA THR A 329 6.98 -4.87 4.02
C THR A 329 6.13 -3.60 4.22
N ASN A 330 5.39 -3.51 5.33
CA ASN A 330 4.63 -2.33 5.71
C ASN A 330 5.31 -1.62 6.89
N SER A 331 5.57 -0.31 6.75
CA SER A 331 5.97 0.57 7.85
C SER A 331 4.85 0.78 8.90
N ILE A 332 3.69 0.14 8.70
CA ILE A 332 2.47 0.31 9.48
C ILE A 332 1.97 -1.08 9.92
N LEU A 333 1.77 -1.24 11.24
CA LEU A 333 1.18 -2.43 11.84
C LEU A 333 -0.23 -2.71 11.26
N PRO A 334 -0.49 -3.91 10.73
CA PRO A 334 -1.85 -4.32 10.32
C PRO A 334 -2.79 -4.40 11.53
N ILE A 335 -3.88 -3.65 11.48
CA ILE A 335 -4.93 -3.63 12.51
C ILE A 335 -6.28 -3.90 11.85
N GLU A 336 -6.97 -4.94 12.32
CA GLU A 336 -8.31 -5.34 11.89
C GLU A 336 -9.32 -5.02 13.00
N LEU A 337 -10.50 -4.54 12.62
CA LEU A 337 -11.59 -4.23 13.55
C LEU A 337 -12.74 -5.23 13.39
N ASN A 338 -13.48 -5.49 14.47
CA ASN A 338 -14.76 -6.18 14.45
C ASN A 338 -15.77 -5.45 15.33
N PRO A 339 -16.78 -4.76 14.76
CA PRO A 339 -17.10 -4.68 13.31
C PRO A 339 -15.99 -4.10 12.44
N SER A 340 -15.89 -4.54 11.18
CA SER A 340 -14.81 -4.14 10.25
C SER A 340 -14.91 -2.69 9.77
N ASN A 341 -16.11 -2.11 9.76
CA ASN A 341 -16.32 -0.69 9.50
C ASN A 341 -15.92 0.15 10.73
N GLU A 342 -14.96 1.07 10.57
CA GLU A 342 -14.45 1.90 11.69
C GLU A 342 -15.54 2.77 12.33
N LEU A 343 -16.50 3.29 11.55
CA LEU A 343 -17.59 4.11 12.07
C LEU A 343 -18.54 3.28 12.95
N ASP A 344 -18.87 2.07 12.51
CA ASP A 344 -19.73 1.15 13.29
C ASP A 344 -19.02 0.63 14.54
N PHE A 345 -17.73 0.30 14.40
CA PHE A 345 -16.87 -0.04 15.53
C PHE A 345 -16.85 1.10 16.54
N LYS A 346 -16.66 2.35 16.08
CA LYS A 346 -16.65 3.55 16.91
C LYS A 346 -17.97 3.77 17.65
N LYS A 347 -19.10 3.65 16.94
CA LYS A 347 -20.45 3.75 17.56
C LYS A 347 -20.63 2.70 18.66
N LYS A 348 -20.24 1.44 18.41
CA LYS A 348 -20.31 0.38 19.42
C LYS A 348 -19.36 0.65 20.58
N LEU A 349 -18.13 1.07 20.32
CA LEU A 349 -17.13 1.34 21.37
C LEU A 349 -17.56 2.49 22.28
N LEU A 350 -18.21 3.51 21.73
CA LEU A 350 -18.75 4.63 22.50
C LEU A 350 -19.85 4.18 23.47
N LYS A 351 -20.64 3.17 23.10
CA LYS A 351 -21.71 2.58 23.92
C LYS A 351 -21.16 1.62 24.97
N THR A 352 -20.28 0.69 24.59
CA THR A 352 -19.78 -0.36 25.50
C THR A 352 -18.63 0.12 26.38
N LYS A 353 -17.88 1.14 25.94
CA LYS A 353 -16.61 1.62 26.52
C LYS A 353 -15.57 0.50 26.73
N ARG A 354 -15.72 -0.64 26.05
CA ARG A 354 -14.86 -1.80 26.20
C ARG A 354 -14.73 -2.56 24.88
N ALA A 355 -13.50 -2.97 24.57
CA ALA A 355 -13.13 -3.84 23.46
C ALA A 355 -12.06 -4.84 23.92
N TYR A 356 -11.66 -5.75 23.05
CA TYR A 356 -10.54 -6.67 23.24
C TYR A 356 -9.55 -6.53 22.11
N ILE A 357 -8.27 -6.54 22.45
CA ILE A 357 -7.15 -6.46 21.52
C ILE A 357 -6.46 -7.81 21.53
N THR A 358 -6.55 -8.54 20.42
CA THR A 358 -5.83 -9.78 20.19
C THR A 358 -4.59 -9.48 19.35
N THR A 359 -3.42 -9.65 19.93
CA THR A 359 -2.11 -9.45 19.27
C THR A 359 -1.61 -10.80 18.80
N PHE A 360 -1.29 -10.92 17.51
CA PHE A 360 -0.74 -12.15 16.93
C PHE A 360 0.77 -11.99 16.74
N TYR A 361 1.53 -13.01 17.12
CA TYR A 361 2.98 -13.02 17.05
C TYR A 361 3.48 -13.98 15.96
N ALA A 362 4.67 -13.69 15.44
CA ALA A 362 5.33 -14.47 14.39
C ALA A 362 5.61 -15.93 14.77
N ASN A 363 5.72 -16.22 16.07
CA ASN A 363 5.90 -17.57 16.60
C ASN A 363 4.60 -18.39 16.68
N GLY A 364 3.50 -17.90 16.09
CA GLY A 364 2.18 -18.54 16.10
C GLY A 364 1.37 -18.31 17.38
N THR A 365 1.93 -17.68 18.41
CA THR A 365 1.19 -17.37 19.65
C THR A 365 0.32 -16.12 19.48
N ASN A 366 -0.71 -15.99 20.31
CA ASN A 366 -1.52 -14.78 20.40
C ASN A 366 -1.83 -14.41 21.85
N GLU A 367 -2.08 -13.13 22.08
CA GLU A 367 -2.44 -12.59 23.39
C GLU A 367 -3.67 -11.69 23.27
N LYS A 368 -4.74 -12.00 24.01
CA LYS A 368 -5.97 -11.19 24.09
C LYS A 368 -5.97 -10.36 25.38
N LYS A 369 -6.04 -9.03 25.25
CA LYS A 369 -6.12 -8.08 26.38
C LYS A 369 -7.38 -7.23 26.31
N PRO A 370 -8.04 -6.92 27.44
CA PRO A 370 -9.15 -5.97 27.46
C PRO A 370 -8.65 -4.54 27.21
N TRP A 371 -9.38 -3.79 26.39
CA TRP A 371 -9.23 -2.36 26.20
C TRP A 371 -10.41 -1.63 26.84
N ASN A 372 -10.16 -1.03 28.00
CA ASN A 372 -11.12 -0.17 28.68
C ASN A 372 -11.00 1.26 28.12
N ALA A 373 -12.00 1.68 27.34
CA ALA A 373 -12.03 2.92 26.58
C ALA A 373 -12.84 4.02 27.29
N ASN A 374 -12.73 4.13 28.62
CA ASN A 374 -13.53 5.04 29.45
C ASN A 374 -13.37 6.53 29.06
N ARG A 375 -12.20 6.92 28.53
CA ARG A 375 -11.90 8.28 28.08
C ARG A 375 -12.17 8.51 26.59
N PHE A 376 -12.70 7.51 25.89
CA PHE A 376 -12.95 7.59 24.45
C PHE A 376 -14.23 8.39 24.17
N SER A 377 -14.11 9.44 23.35
CA SER A 377 -15.16 10.41 23.01
C SER A 377 -15.51 10.38 21.52
N GLU A 378 -16.58 11.08 21.11
CA GLU A 378 -16.94 11.20 19.69
C GLU A 378 -15.83 11.84 18.84
N THR A 379 -14.98 12.68 19.42
CA THR A 379 -13.82 13.29 18.76
C THR A 379 -12.60 12.36 18.69
N SER A 380 -12.61 11.22 19.40
CA SER A 380 -11.49 10.28 19.41
C SER A 380 -11.41 9.46 18.12
N GLY A 381 -10.21 9.26 17.59
CA GLY A 381 -9.95 8.35 16.47
C GLY A 381 -9.63 6.93 16.95
N VAL A 382 -10.24 5.91 16.35
CA VAL A 382 -10.06 4.50 16.77
C VAL A 382 -8.64 4.03 16.47
N LEU A 383 -8.23 4.10 15.20
CA LEU A 383 -6.90 3.66 14.76
C LEU A 383 -5.77 4.50 15.36
N GLY A 384 -5.99 5.81 15.55
CA GLY A 384 -5.02 6.69 16.20
C GLY A 384 -4.75 6.28 17.65
N ASN A 385 -5.81 5.95 18.42
CA ASN A 385 -5.65 5.50 19.80
C ASN A 385 -4.92 4.15 19.88
N LEU A 386 -5.27 3.20 19.01
CA LEU A 386 -4.59 1.91 18.93
C LEU A 386 -3.11 2.08 18.59
N ARG A 387 -2.77 2.84 17.54
CA ARG A 387 -1.37 3.06 17.12
C ARG A 387 -0.53 3.85 18.11
N SER A 388 -1.15 4.62 19.00
CA SER A 388 -0.42 5.38 20.03
C SER A 388 0.18 4.49 21.14
N ARG A 389 -0.28 3.24 21.26
CA ARG A 389 0.20 2.26 22.24
C ARG A 389 1.68 1.93 22.03
N PRO A 390 2.52 1.93 23.07
CA PRO A 390 3.96 1.71 22.95
C PRO A 390 4.33 0.48 22.11
N GLU A 391 3.64 -0.64 22.34
CA GLU A 391 3.85 -1.92 21.66
C GLU A 391 3.48 -1.91 20.16
N PHE A 392 2.71 -0.93 19.69
CA PHE A 392 2.22 -0.85 18.29
C PHE A 392 2.91 0.24 17.46
N ARG A 393 3.86 0.98 18.05
CA ARG A 393 4.62 2.03 17.37
C ARG A 393 5.62 1.44 16.39
N ASN A 394 5.89 2.16 15.30
CA ASN A 394 6.86 1.73 14.29
C ASN A 394 8.24 1.50 14.93
N GLY A 395 8.87 0.37 14.63
CA GLY A 395 10.07 -0.16 15.27
C GLY A 395 9.75 -1.17 16.39
N GLU A 396 8.86 -0.79 17.31
CA GLU A 396 8.53 -1.60 18.50
C GLU A 396 7.74 -2.86 18.19
N TRP A 397 6.75 -2.78 17.30
CA TRP A 397 5.91 -3.94 16.99
C TRP A 397 6.69 -5.00 16.21
N GLN A 398 7.65 -4.57 15.38
CA GLN A 398 8.58 -5.44 14.68
C GLN A 398 9.57 -6.10 15.65
N ASP A 399 10.14 -5.33 16.58
CA ASP A 399 11.05 -5.83 17.62
C ASP A 399 10.36 -6.80 18.58
N ARG A 400 9.03 -6.71 18.71
CA ARG A 400 8.22 -7.63 19.51
C ARG A 400 7.70 -8.84 18.73
N GLY A 401 7.99 -8.93 17.43
CA GLY A 401 7.53 -10.00 16.57
C GLY A 401 6.02 -10.01 16.36
N ILE A 402 5.34 -8.87 16.50
CA ILE A 402 3.90 -8.75 16.26
C ILE A 402 3.66 -8.79 14.75
N ILE A 403 2.70 -9.56 14.27
CA ILE A 403 2.40 -9.67 12.83
C ILE A 403 1.10 -8.96 12.44
N ARG A 404 0.11 -8.96 13.34
CA ARG A 404 -1.15 -8.24 13.18
C ARG A 404 -1.86 -8.09 14.52
N VAL A 405 -2.79 -7.15 14.57
CA VAL A 405 -3.67 -6.93 15.71
C VAL A 405 -5.12 -7.03 15.25
N TYR A 406 -5.94 -7.77 15.99
CA TYR A 406 -7.37 -7.84 15.79
C TYR A 406 -8.08 -7.24 16.99
N VAL A 407 -8.98 -6.29 16.76
CA VAL A 407 -9.71 -5.60 17.82
C VAL A 407 -11.20 -5.88 17.68
N SER A 408 -11.80 -6.45 18.71
CA SER A 408 -13.22 -6.82 18.71
C SER A 408 -13.99 -6.22 19.89
N ILE A 409 -15.26 -5.93 19.66
CA ILE A 409 -16.22 -5.60 20.72
C ILE A 409 -17.12 -6.82 20.88
N GLU A 410 -17.13 -7.42 22.07
CA GLU A 410 -18.12 -8.45 22.40
C GLU A 410 -19.50 -7.80 22.41
N ASN A 411 -20.49 -8.48 21.80
CA ASN A 411 -21.87 -7.98 21.71
C ASN A 411 -22.52 -7.89 23.09
#